data_AF-A0A516IJK5-F1
#
_entry.id   AF-A0A516IJK5-F1
#
_cell.length_a   1.000
_cell.length_b   1.000
_cell.length_c   1.000
_cell.angle_alpha   90.00
_cell.angle_beta   90.00
_cell.angle_gamma   90.00
#
_symmetry.space_group_name_H-M   'P 1'
#
loop_
_entity.id
_entity.type
_entity.pdbx_description
1 polymer ?
#
loop_
_entity_poly.entity_id
_entity_poly.type
_entity_poly.pdbx_seq_one_letter_code
_entity_poly.pdbx_strand_id
1 'polypeptide(L)'
;MKEGLDLVRSKVQALTAKVKANSFPTGDGISYLEAKHLLLLNYCQSLVYYTLRKAKGLSVEKHPVVQSLVEIRLFLEKIRPMDKKLEYQTQKLMRDAGHENEQVGVKKGKDSEASGKSEDLLKYRPNPDNLLDKSDQMPAVSVNGGGVYRPPKIAPAMIDEDKMSKQERNALRRQRHTLWQSRQGYMKEMIDDFAGRPEEVKENDGIETKEYRRYQEKWEQREQEEEELFTRAPLTKMEKKQQKHLKKSRNGLLGLTESFYDDLKTLPLDDDTSNQTAGFGGGSSVGKLKKRKVYHMSTSK
;
A
#
# COMPACT_ATOMS: atom_id res chain seq x y z
N MET A 1 18.48 -7.29 21.81
CA MET A 1 17.21 -7.75 21.18
C MET A 1 17.07 -9.27 21.19
N LYS A 2 18.07 -10.05 20.75
CA LYS A 2 18.00 -11.53 20.74
C LYS A 2 17.87 -12.14 22.15
N GLU A 3 18.73 -11.72 23.07
CA GLU A 3 18.72 -12.21 24.46
C GLU A 3 17.39 -11.96 25.20
N GLY A 4 16.75 -10.79 24.97
CA GLY A 4 15.43 -10.49 25.54
C GLY A 4 14.31 -11.36 24.95
N LEU A 5 14.38 -11.66 23.65
CA LEU A 5 13.44 -12.59 23.00
C LEU A 5 13.63 -14.02 23.50
N ASP A 6 14.87 -14.45 23.70
CA ASP A 6 15.20 -15.78 24.22
C ASP A 6 14.74 -15.94 25.69
N LEU A 7 14.83 -14.86 26.49
CA LEU A 7 14.29 -14.82 27.86
C LEU A 7 12.76 -14.89 27.88
N VAL A 8 12.07 -14.16 27.00
CA VAL A 8 10.61 -14.24 26.88
C VAL A 8 10.19 -15.63 26.41
N ARG A 9 10.90 -16.19 25.43
CA ARG A 9 10.63 -17.52 24.89
C ARG A 9 10.82 -18.61 25.95
N SER A 10 11.88 -18.55 26.75
CA SER A 10 12.10 -19.52 27.83
C SER A 10 11.03 -19.43 28.92
N LYS A 11 10.61 -18.22 29.30
CA LYS A 11 9.49 -18.01 30.25
C LYS A 11 8.17 -18.54 29.72
N VAL A 12 7.84 -18.26 28.45
CA VAL A 12 6.63 -18.77 27.80
C VAL A 12 6.68 -20.30 27.72
N GLN A 13 7.82 -20.89 27.34
CA GLN A 13 7.99 -22.34 27.29
C GLN A 13 7.79 -22.98 28.68
N ALA A 14 8.36 -22.40 29.73
CA ALA A 14 8.17 -22.87 31.09
C ALA A 14 6.70 -22.79 31.54
N LEU A 15 5.98 -21.72 31.17
CA LEU A 15 4.54 -21.60 31.44
C LEU A 15 3.73 -22.64 30.66
N THR A 16 4.03 -22.85 29.36
CA THR A 16 3.33 -23.86 28.55
C THR A 16 3.54 -25.28 29.06
N ALA A 17 4.73 -25.60 29.59
CA ALA A 17 5.00 -26.90 30.20
C ALA A 17 4.16 -27.11 31.46
N LYS A 18 4.01 -26.08 32.29
CA LYS A 18 3.18 -26.12 33.51
C LYS A 18 1.67 -26.21 33.20
N VAL A 19 1.23 -25.56 32.12
CA VAL A 19 -0.16 -25.67 31.63
C VAL A 19 -0.43 -27.08 31.10
N LYS A 20 0.47 -27.66 30.30
CA LYS A 20 0.35 -29.04 29.81
C LYS A 20 0.38 -30.09 30.93
N ALA A 21 1.05 -29.79 32.03
CA ALA A 21 1.06 -30.62 33.22
C ALA A 21 -0.23 -30.50 34.08
N ASN A 22 -1.25 -29.78 33.59
CA ASN A 22 -2.51 -29.49 34.31
C ASN A 22 -2.31 -28.86 35.70
N SER A 23 -1.15 -28.22 35.94
CA SER A 23 -0.83 -27.59 37.24
C SER A 23 -1.63 -26.30 37.48
N PHE A 24 -2.27 -25.76 36.44
CA PHE A 24 -3.21 -24.65 36.53
C PHE A 24 -4.58 -25.12 36.03
N PRO A 25 -5.69 -24.81 36.74
CA PRO A 25 -7.04 -25.11 36.28
C PRO A 25 -7.31 -24.26 35.03
N THR A 26 -7.06 -24.86 33.87
CA THR A 26 -7.21 -24.24 32.55
C THR A 26 -8.32 -24.90 31.75
N GLY A 27 -9.21 -25.66 32.42
CA GLY A 27 -10.40 -26.27 31.81
C GLY A 27 -11.28 -25.21 31.15
N ASP A 28 -11.49 -24.10 31.86
CA ASP A 28 -11.96 -22.82 31.33
C ASP A 28 -10.75 -21.87 31.28
N GLY A 29 -9.79 -22.13 30.40
CA GLY A 29 -8.63 -21.25 30.27
C GLY A 29 -9.07 -19.80 30.11
N ILE A 30 -8.36 -18.85 30.72
CA ILE A 30 -8.68 -17.41 30.62
C ILE A 30 -8.89 -17.10 29.15
N SER A 31 -10.15 -16.91 28.77
CA SER A 31 -10.50 -16.65 27.38
C SER A 31 -9.77 -15.37 27.00
N TYR A 32 -9.29 -15.27 25.76
CA TYR A 32 -8.76 -14.00 25.26
C TYR A 32 -9.74 -12.85 25.56
N LEU A 33 -11.04 -13.15 25.47
CA LEU A 33 -12.12 -12.25 25.80
C LEU A 33 -12.11 -11.84 27.29
N GLU A 34 -11.92 -12.80 28.20
CA GLU A 34 -11.82 -12.56 29.63
C GLU A 34 -10.59 -11.72 30.01
N ALA A 35 -9.43 -12.04 29.42
CA ALA A 35 -8.21 -11.25 29.60
C ALA A 35 -8.41 -9.80 29.12
N LYS A 36 -9.08 -9.63 27.97
CA LYS A 36 -9.44 -8.30 27.44
C LYS A 36 -10.39 -7.55 28.38
N HIS A 37 -11.39 -8.24 28.93
CA HIS A 37 -12.32 -7.64 29.90
C HIS A 37 -11.62 -7.21 31.19
N LEU A 38 -10.74 -8.05 31.76
CA LEU A 38 -9.96 -7.70 32.95
C LEU A 38 -9.03 -6.50 32.68
N LEU A 39 -8.41 -6.44 31.50
CA LEU A 39 -7.56 -5.31 31.12
C LEU A 39 -8.36 -4.01 30.99
N LEU A 40 -9.55 -4.08 30.38
CA LEU A 40 -10.46 -2.94 30.25
C LEU A 40 -10.99 -2.49 31.62
N LEU A 41 -11.32 -3.43 32.51
CA LEU A 41 -11.75 -3.14 33.88
C LEU A 41 -10.65 -2.40 34.66
N ASN A 42 -9.41 -2.87 34.57
CA ASN A 42 -8.27 -2.23 35.22
C ASN A 42 -8.00 -0.82 34.64
N TYR A 43 -8.22 -0.63 33.34
CA TYR A 43 -8.18 0.70 32.71
C TYR A 43 -9.21 1.64 33.31
N CYS A 44 -10.48 1.21 33.39
CA CYS A 44 -11.56 1.97 33.99
C CYS A 44 -11.29 2.29 35.47
N GLN A 45 -10.81 1.33 36.25
CA GLN A 45 -10.45 1.53 37.66
C GLN A 45 -9.33 2.57 37.82
N SER A 46 -8.29 2.48 37.00
CA SER A 46 -7.17 3.44 37.00
C SER A 46 -7.63 4.85 36.60
N LEU A 47 -8.60 4.95 35.68
CA LEU A 47 -9.19 6.20 35.23
C LEU A 47 -10.11 6.83 36.30
N VAL A 48 -10.93 6.03 36.97
CA VAL A 48 -11.74 6.47 38.13
C VAL A 48 -10.82 6.95 39.25
N TYR A 49 -9.75 6.23 39.55
CA TYR A 49 -8.77 6.69 40.54
C TYR A 49 -8.10 8.00 40.13
N TYR A 50 -7.71 8.13 38.85
CA TYR A 50 -7.10 9.35 38.32
C TYR A 50 -8.02 10.56 38.47
N THR A 51 -9.31 10.41 38.11
CA THR A 51 -10.31 11.47 38.21
C THR A 51 -10.61 11.82 39.66
N LEU A 52 -10.76 10.83 40.55
CA LEU A 52 -10.92 11.05 41.99
C LEU A 52 -9.73 11.80 42.59
N ARG A 53 -8.50 11.47 42.16
CA ARG A 53 -7.28 12.12 42.64
C ARG A 53 -7.19 13.58 42.19
N LYS A 54 -7.61 13.87 40.96
CA LYS A 54 -7.76 15.24 40.45
C LYS A 54 -8.84 16.01 41.19
N ALA A 55 -9.99 15.39 41.45
CA ALA A 55 -11.09 16.01 42.19
C ALA A 55 -10.69 16.40 43.63
N LYS A 56 -9.81 15.61 44.25
CA LYS A 56 -9.23 15.92 45.58
C LYS A 56 -8.09 16.95 45.54
N GLY A 57 -7.69 17.46 44.37
CA GLY A 57 -6.61 18.44 44.24
C GLY A 57 -5.20 17.89 44.47
N LEU A 58 -5.01 16.56 44.44
CA LEU A 58 -3.71 15.95 44.68
C LEU A 58 -2.84 15.97 43.40
N SER A 59 -1.56 16.31 43.53
CA SER A 59 -0.63 16.38 42.39
C SER A 59 -0.45 15.04 41.69
N VAL A 60 -0.57 15.04 40.36
CA VAL A 60 -0.60 13.85 39.49
C VAL A 60 0.79 13.47 38.95
N GLU A 61 1.75 14.40 38.98
CA GLU A 61 3.00 14.31 38.22
C GLU A 61 3.94 13.15 38.61
N LYS A 62 3.83 12.63 39.84
CA LYS A 62 4.71 11.56 40.34
C LYS A 62 3.99 10.26 40.67
N HIS A 63 2.71 10.14 40.30
CA HIS A 63 1.92 8.98 40.69
C HIS A 63 1.98 7.87 39.62
N PRO A 64 2.17 6.60 40.01
CA PRO A 64 2.26 5.47 39.08
C PRO A 64 0.97 5.20 38.27
N VAL A 65 -0.11 5.94 38.53
CA VAL A 65 -1.37 5.81 37.80
C VAL A 65 -1.25 6.26 36.35
N VAL A 66 -0.45 7.28 36.07
CA VAL A 66 -0.23 7.70 34.68
C VAL A 66 0.58 6.64 33.94
N GLN A 67 1.60 6.06 34.57
CA GLN A 67 2.41 4.98 33.99
C GLN A 67 1.57 3.74 33.71
N SER A 68 0.80 3.26 34.69
CA SER A 68 -0.11 2.11 34.51
C SER A 68 -1.19 2.36 33.45
N LEU A 69 -1.75 3.57 33.34
CA LEU A 69 -2.69 3.91 32.26
C LEU A 69 -2.04 3.82 30.88
N VAL A 70 -0.81 4.32 30.74
CA VAL A 70 -0.05 4.24 29.48
C VAL A 70 0.30 2.78 29.17
N GLU A 71 0.74 1.99 30.15
CA GLU A 71 1.03 0.57 29.97
C GLU A 71 -0.21 -0.21 29.50
N ILE A 72 -1.35 -0.01 30.18
CA ILE A 72 -2.61 -0.65 29.79
C ILE A 72 -3.02 -0.20 28.38
N ARG A 73 -2.82 1.07 28.02
CA ARG A 73 -3.11 1.57 26.66
C ARG A 73 -2.24 0.89 25.60
N LEU A 74 -0.96 0.70 25.88
CA LEU A 74 -0.05 -0.03 24.98
C LEU A 74 -0.47 -1.49 24.83
N PHE A 75 -0.93 -2.14 25.89
CA PHE A 75 -1.49 -3.49 25.78
C PHE A 75 -2.75 -3.51 24.91
N LEU A 76 -3.67 -2.54 25.07
CA LEU A 76 -4.85 -2.41 24.22
C LEU A 76 -4.51 -2.24 22.74
N GLU A 77 -3.47 -1.47 22.42
CA GLU A 77 -3.02 -1.29 21.02
C GLU A 77 -2.43 -2.57 20.43
N LYS A 78 -1.66 -3.32 21.24
CA LYS A 78 -1.07 -4.60 20.81
C LYS A 78 -2.11 -5.70 20.59
N ILE A 79 -3.25 -5.68 21.29
CA ILE A 79 -4.30 -6.69 21.10
C ILE A 79 -5.22 -6.41 19.91
N ARG A 80 -5.29 -5.18 19.38
CA ARG A 80 -6.13 -4.81 18.21
C ARG A 80 -6.04 -5.75 17.00
N PRO A 81 -4.85 -6.19 16.54
CA PRO A 81 -4.78 -7.12 15.41
C PRO A 81 -5.35 -8.51 15.75
N MET A 82 -5.34 -8.92 17.02
CA MET A 82 -5.99 -10.17 17.45
C MET A 82 -7.51 -10.01 17.51
N ASP A 83 -7.98 -8.86 17.99
CA ASP A 83 -9.41 -8.52 18.00
C ASP A 83 -10.01 -8.63 16.60
N LYS A 84 -9.37 -8.04 15.58
CA LYS A 84 -9.83 -8.12 14.18
C LYS A 84 -9.93 -9.55 13.66
N LYS A 85 -9.03 -10.44 14.08
CA LYS A 85 -9.06 -11.86 13.68
C LYS A 85 -10.19 -12.63 14.35
N LEU A 86 -10.50 -12.29 15.60
CA LEU A 86 -11.56 -12.94 16.38
C LEU A 86 -12.94 -12.32 16.13
N GLU A 87 -13.00 -11.11 15.60
CA GLU A 87 -14.24 -10.39 15.28
C GLU A 87 -15.15 -11.24 14.38
N TYR A 88 -14.61 -11.81 13.30
CA TYR A 88 -15.39 -12.68 12.42
C TYR A 88 -15.92 -13.93 13.15
N GLN A 89 -15.10 -14.55 13.99
CA GLN A 89 -15.52 -15.74 14.75
C GLN A 89 -16.62 -15.39 15.75
N THR A 90 -16.51 -14.22 16.38
CA THR A 90 -17.48 -13.73 17.37
C THR A 90 -18.79 -13.36 16.68
N GLN A 91 -18.73 -12.62 15.56
CA GLN A 91 -19.90 -12.28 14.75
C GLN A 91 -20.58 -13.53 14.17
N LYS A 92 -19.82 -14.52 13.74
CA LYS A 92 -20.37 -15.80 13.26
C LYS A 92 -21.12 -16.52 14.39
N LEU A 93 -20.51 -16.68 15.56
CA LEU A 93 -21.15 -17.30 16.71
C LEU A 93 -22.39 -16.53 17.17
N MET A 94 -22.36 -15.19 17.12
CA MET A 94 -23.52 -14.35 17.42
C MET A 94 -24.64 -14.51 16.38
N ARG A 95 -24.31 -14.68 15.10
CA ARG A 95 -25.30 -14.92 14.04
C ARG A 95 -25.91 -16.31 14.16
N ASP A 96 -25.10 -17.33 14.45
CA ASP A 96 -25.57 -18.70 14.65
C ASP A 96 -26.50 -18.78 15.89
N ALA A 97 -26.12 -18.13 17.00
CA ALA A 97 -26.96 -18.00 18.20
C ALA A 97 -28.22 -17.12 17.96
N GLY A 98 -28.11 -16.09 17.13
CA GLY A 98 -29.23 -15.24 16.74
C GLY A 98 -30.27 -15.97 15.86
N HIS A 99 -29.81 -16.82 14.95
CA HIS A 99 -30.68 -17.65 14.11
C HIS A 99 -31.37 -18.77 14.89
N GLU A 100 -30.76 -19.33 15.93
CA GLU A 100 -31.48 -20.23 16.85
C GLU A 100 -32.66 -19.53 17.54
N ASN A 101 -32.52 -18.24 17.88
CA ASN A 101 -33.61 -17.44 18.45
C ASN A 101 -34.69 -17.08 17.41
N GLU A 102 -34.34 -16.84 16.14
CA GLU A 102 -35.33 -16.60 15.07
C GLU A 102 -36.09 -17.86 14.64
N GLN A 103 -35.47 -19.05 14.70
CA GLN A 103 -36.17 -20.31 14.39
C GLN A 103 -37.23 -20.69 15.43
N VAL A 104 -37.19 -20.11 16.63
CA VAL A 104 -38.28 -20.24 17.63
C VAL A 104 -39.40 -19.22 17.37
N GLY A 105 -39.15 -18.14 16.62
CA GLY A 105 -40.12 -17.09 16.30
C GLY A 105 -40.89 -17.26 14.98
N VAL A 106 -40.38 -18.04 14.01
CA VAL A 106 -40.98 -18.16 12.67
C VAL A 106 -41.74 -19.49 12.50
N LYS A 107 -42.78 -19.68 13.31
CA LYS A 107 -43.87 -20.64 13.02
C LYS A 107 -45.23 -20.02 13.35
N LYS A 108 -45.59 -18.94 12.66
CA LYS A 108 -47.00 -18.52 12.50
C LYS A 108 -47.16 -17.49 11.36
N GLY A 109 -47.95 -17.85 10.35
CA GLY A 109 -48.51 -16.95 9.33
C GLY A 109 -47.58 -16.72 8.13
N LYS A 110 -47.68 -17.44 7.00
CA LYS A 110 -48.72 -17.44 5.96
C LYS A 110 -48.63 -16.23 5.01
N ASP A 111 -48.14 -16.53 3.82
CA ASP A 111 -48.39 -15.95 2.48
C ASP A 111 -48.57 -14.44 2.33
N SER A 112 -47.67 -13.80 1.57
CA SER A 112 -48.00 -12.68 0.67
C SER A 112 -46.90 -12.51 -0.39
N GLU A 113 -47.30 -12.69 -1.65
CA GLU A 113 -46.61 -12.37 -2.90
C GLU A 113 -46.09 -10.92 -2.96
N ALA A 114 -44.92 -10.72 -3.58
CA ALA A 114 -44.79 -10.05 -4.89
C ALA A 114 -43.38 -9.47 -5.17
N SER A 115 -42.80 -9.95 -6.28
CA SER A 115 -42.14 -9.16 -7.34
C SER A 115 -40.92 -8.28 -7.02
N GLY A 116 -39.73 -8.83 -7.25
CA GLY A 116 -38.52 -8.08 -7.62
C GLY A 116 -37.70 -8.90 -8.62
N LYS A 117 -37.67 -8.45 -9.89
CA LYS A 117 -37.10 -9.14 -11.05
C LYS A 117 -35.62 -9.51 -10.84
N SER A 118 -35.35 -10.79 -10.63
CA SER A 118 -34.02 -11.36 -10.88
C SER A 118 -33.88 -11.59 -12.38
N GLU A 119 -33.11 -10.74 -13.04
CA GLU A 119 -32.62 -10.97 -14.41
C GLU A 119 -31.99 -12.38 -14.47
N ASP A 120 -32.63 -13.27 -15.23
CA ASP A 120 -32.25 -14.68 -15.37
C ASP A 120 -30.94 -14.80 -16.16
N LEU A 121 -29.85 -15.05 -15.44
CA LEU A 121 -28.47 -15.17 -15.93
C LEU A 121 -28.26 -16.31 -16.96
N LEU A 122 -29.28 -17.16 -17.19
CA LEU A 122 -29.26 -18.25 -18.17
C LEU A 122 -29.58 -17.80 -19.60
N LYS A 123 -29.92 -16.52 -19.82
CA LYS A 123 -30.22 -15.95 -21.15
C LYS A 123 -28.97 -15.58 -21.96
N TYR A 124 -27.78 -15.64 -21.37
CA TYR A 124 -26.50 -15.44 -22.06
C TYR A 124 -26.02 -16.72 -22.75
N ARG A 125 -26.81 -17.25 -23.70
CA ARG A 125 -26.31 -18.28 -24.64
C ARG A 125 -25.68 -17.59 -25.84
N PRO A 126 -24.48 -18.02 -26.29
CA PRO A 126 -23.88 -17.49 -27.52
C PRO A 126 -24.82 -17.73 -28.69
N ASN A 127 -25.11 -16.69 -29.49
CA ASN A 127 -25.98 -16.80 -30.65
C ASN A 127 -25.15 -17.24 -31.87
N PRO A 128 -25.28 -18.50 -32.35
CA PRO A 128 -24.44 -19.04 -33.41
C PRO A 128 -24.69 -18.39 -34.79
N ASP A 129 -25.81 -17.70 -34.96
CA ASP A 129 -26.17 -17.02 -36.22
C ASP A 129 -25.37 -15.74 -36.49
N ASN A 130 -24.63 -15.23 -35.49
CA ASN A 130 -23.69 -14.11 -35.68
C ASN A 130 -22.31 -14.55 -36.20
N LEU A 131 -22.08 -15.85 -36.37
CA LEU A 131 -20.84 -16.40 -36.91
C LEU A 131 -20.93 -16.49 -38.44
N LEU A 132 -21.07 -15.33 -39.10
CA LEU A 132 -20.97 -15.26 -40.55
C LEU A 132 -19.49 -15.31 -40.96
N ASP A 133 -19.12 -16.35 -41.71
CA ASP A 133 -17.80 -16.51 -42.31
C ASP A 133 -17.52 -15.38 -43.32
N LYS A 134 -16.63 -14.46 -42.95
CA LYS A 134 -16.09 -13.42 -43.84
C LYS A 134 -15.07 -14.02 -44.83
N SER A 135 -15.44 -15.05 -45.60
CA SER A 135 -14.57 -15.62 -46.63
C SER A 135 -14.72 -14.98 -48.01
N ASP A 136 -15.76 -14.18 -48.24
CA ASP A 136 -16.15 -13.80 -49.61
C ASP A 136 -15.89 -12.34 -50.02
N GLN A 137 -15.04 -11.60 -49.28
CA GLN A 137 -14.63 -10.24 -49.71
C GLN A 137 -13.13 -10.03 -49.57
N MET A 138 -12.36 -10.60 -50.50
CA MET A 138 -11.01 -10.13 -50.87
C MET A 138 -10.87 -10.21 -52.40
N PRO A 139 -10.29 -9.20 -53.06
CA PRO A 139 -10.15 -9.18 -54.51
C PRO A 139 -9.13 -10.24 -54.95
N ALA A 140 -9.51 -11.03 -55.95
CA ALA A 140 -8.66 -12.03 -56.58
C ALA A 140 -7.44 -11.38 -57.24
N VAL A 141 -6.26 -11.52 -56.64
CA VAL A 141 -4.98 -11.42 -57.34
C VAL A 141 -4.51 -12.85 -57.61
N SER A 142 -4.57 -13.25 -58.88
CA SER A 142 -4.03 -14.52 -59.35
C SER A 142 -2.49 -14.46 -59.31
N VAL A 143 -1.84 -15.48 -58.74
CA VAL A 143 -0.68 -16.18 -59.33
C VAL A 143 -0.54 -17.58 -58.70
N ASN A 144 -0.71 -18.60 -59.54
CA ASN A 144 -0.13 -19.95 -59.55
C ASN A 144 0.67 -20.48 -58.33
N GLY A 145 0.25 -21.67 -57.87
CA GLY A 145 1.16 -22.76 -57.50
C GLY A 145 1.50 -22.95 -56.01
N GLY A 146 0.91 -23.97 -55.39
CA GLY A 146 1.37 -24.61 -54.15
C GLY A 146 0.90 -23.94 -52.86
N GLY A 147 0.07 -24.65 -52.08
CA GLY A 147 -0.54 -24.20 -50.82
C GLY A 147 0.45 -23.96 -49.67
N VAL A 148 1.38 -23.03 -49.84
CA VAL A 148 2.25 -22.53 -48.78
C VAL A 148 1.87 -21.09 -48.50
N TYR A 149 1.20 -20.88 -47.38
CA TYR A 149 0.88 -19.56 -46.87
C TYR A 149 2.17 -18.76 -46.64
N ARG A 150 2.29 -17.62 -47.34
CA ARG A 150 3.38 -16.66 -47.15
C ARG A 150 2.81 -15.40 -46.50
N PRO A 151 3.10 -15.14 -45.21
CA PRO A 151 2.62 -13.94 -44.56
C PRO A 151 3.14 -12.68 -45.27
N PRO A 152 2.29 -11.65 -45.45
CA PRO A 152 2.66 -10.42 -46.12
C PRO A 152 3.76 -9.70 -45.33
N LYS A 153 4.82 -9.30 -46.05
CA LYS A 153 5.93 -8.54 -45.48
C LYS A 153 5.55 -7.05 -45.45
N ILE A 154 4.97 -6.61 -44.33
CA ILE A 154 4.73 -5.19 -44.09
C ILE A 154 6.09 -4.56 -43.72
N ALA A 155 6.64 -3.74 -44.61
CA ALA A 155 7.78 -2.90 -44.28
C ALA A 155 7.30 -1.79 -43.34
N PRO A 156 8.05 -1.42 -42.29
CA PRO A 156 7.67 -0.33 -41.40
C PRO A 156 7.58 0.96 -42.22
N ALA A 157 6.36 1.50 -42.34
CA ALA A 157 6.13 2.80 -42.92
C ALA A 157 6.72 3.84 -41.96
N MET A 158 7.68 4.62 -42.45
CA MET A 158 8.16 5.79 -41.73
C MET A 158 6.99 6.78 -41.67
N ILE A 159 6.46 7.00 -40.47
CA ILE A 159 5.57 8.13 -40.22
C ILE A 159 6.44 9.36 -40.41
N ASP A 160 6.08 10.21 -41.38
CA ASP A 160 6.68 11.53 -41.51
C ASP A 160 6.27 12.34 -40.27
N GLU A 161 7.08 12.26 -39.22
CA GLU A 161 7.00 13.16 -38.09
C GLU A 161 7.23 14.57 -38.65
N ASP A 162 6.14 15.32 -38.84
CA ASP A 162 6.21 16.75 -39.04
C ASP A 162 7.16 17.31 -37.98
N LYS A 163 8.30 17.84 -38.43
CA LYS A 163 9.34 18.34 -37.53
C LYS A 163 8.77 19.57 -36.84
N MET A 164 8.10 19.35 -35.71
CA MET A 164 7.50 20.37 -34.86
C MET A 164 8.46 21.55 -34.73
N SER A 165 7.98 22.74 -35.09
CA SER A 165 8.80 23.94 -35.05
C SER A 165 9.43 24.12 -33.68
N LYS A 166 10.65 24.66 -33.60
CA LYS A 166 11.35 24.91 -32.33
C LYS A 166 10.51 25.76 -31.37
N GLN A 167 9.66 26.62 -31.91
CA GLN A 167 8.72 27.45 -31.16
C GLN A 167 7.56 26.64 -30.57
N GLU A 168 7.00 25.73 -31.35
CA GLU A 168 5.92 24.81 -30.96
C GLU A 168 6.40 23.83 -29.88
N ARG A 169 7.62 23.30 -30.03
CA ARG A 169 8.26 22.44 -29.02
C ARG A 169 8.47 23.17 -27.69
N ASN A 170 8.83 24.46 -27.72
CA ASN A 170 8.97 25.28 -26.51
C ASN A 170 7.61 25.61 -25.88
N ALA A 171 6.59 25.89 -26.69
CA ALA A 171 5.22 26.11 -26.20
C ALA A 171 4.67 24.84 -25.52
N LEU A 172 4.87 23.68 -26.13
CA LEU A 172 4.48 22.39 -25.58
C LEU A 172 5.20 22.09 -24.26
N ARG A 173 6.49 22.45 -24.14
CA ARG A 173 7.24 22.31 -22.88
C ARG A 173 6.68 23.21 -21.77
N ARG A 174 6.29 24.45 -22.10
CA ARG A 174 5.65 25.38 -21.15
C ARG A 174 4.26 24.90 -20.74
N GLN A 175 3.45 24.43 -21.68
CA GLN A 175 2.14 23.82 -21.40
C GLN A 175 2.27 22.58 -20.52
N ARG A 176 3.24 21.70 -20.81
CA ARG A 176 3.49 20.50 -20.00
C ARG A 176 3.98 20.84 -18.60
N HIS A 177 4.79 21.89 -18.45
CA HIS A 177 5.26 22.37 -17.14
C HIS A 177 4.13 22.99 -16.31
N THR A 178 3.29 23.82 -16.93
CA THR A 178 2.12 24.42 -16.27
C THR A 178 1.09 23.37 -15.86
N LEU A 179 0.81 22.39 -16.72
CA LEU A 179 -0.01 21.21 -16.37
C LEU A 179 0.61 20.38 -15.25
N TRP A 180 1.94 20.23 -15.23
CA TRP A 180 2.61 19.51 -14.15
C TRP A 180 2.50 20.24 -12.82
N GLN A 181 2.62 21.58 -12.83
CA GLN A 181 2.45 22.44 -11.65
C GLN A 181 1.00 22.44 -11.14
N SER A 182 0.00 22.52 -12.02
CA SER A 182 -1.41 22.46 -11.61
C SER A 182 -1.82 21.08 -11.08
N ARG A 183 -1.19 20.02 -11.60
CA ARG A 183 -1.40 18.63 -11.14
C ARG A 183 -0.68 18.30 -9.82
N GLN A 184 0.22 19.16 -9.32
CA GLN A 184 0.88 18.89 -8.05
C GLN A 184 -0.05 19.14 -6.86
N GLY A 185 -0.32 18.07 -6.11
CA GLY A 185 -0.75 18.05 -4.70
C GLY A 185 -1.89 19.01 -4.37
N TYR A 186 -1.53 20.19 -3.86
CA TYR A 186 -2.46 21.15 -3.26
C TYR A 186 -3.40 21.84 -4.26
N MET A 187 -2.92 22.23 -5.45
CA MET A 187 -3.80 22.85 -6.44
C MET A 187 -4.82 21.88 -6.99
N LYS A 188 -4.44 20.61 -7.15
CA LYS A 188 -5.36 19.56 -7.59
C LYS A 188 -6.47 19.33 -6.56
N GLU A 189 -6.09 19.20 -5.29
CA GLU A 189 -7.04 19.06 -4.17
C GLU A 189 -8.02 20.23 -4.11
N MET A 190 -7.51 21.47 -4.23
CA MET A 190 -8.35 22.67 -4.26
C MET A 190 -9.32 22.66 -5.45
N ILE A 191 -8.88 22.27 -6.65
CA ILE A 191 -9.73 22.16 -7.84
C ILE A 191 -10.80 21.08 -7.66
N ASP A 192 -10.43 19.92 -7.11
CA ASP A 192 -11.35 18.81 -6.86
C ASP A 192 -12.43 19.21 -5.83
N ASP A 193 -12.06 19.96 -4.78
CA ASP A 193 -12.99 20.54 -3.79
C ASP A 193 -13.95 21.55 -4.41
N PHE A 194 -13.44 22.50 -5.22
CA PHE A 194 -14.27 23.47 -5.94
C PHE A 194 -15.22 22.81 -6.95
N ALA A 195 -14.79 21.71 -7.56
CA ALA A 195 -15.57 20.94 -8.52
C ALA A 195 -16.57 19.97 -7.84
N GLY A 196 -16.50 19.80 -6.52
CA GLY A 196 -17.32 18.84 -5.77
C GLY A 196 -17.08 17.39 -6.21
N ARG A 197 -15.85 17.07 -6.64
CA ARG A 197 -15.48 15.73 -7.13
C ARG A 197 -15.35 14.79 -5.93
N PRO A 198 -16.02 13.63 -5.91
CA PRO A 198 -15.91 12.72 -4.77
C PRO A 198 -14.49 12.14 -4.64
N GLU A 199 -14.00 12.04 -3.40
CA GLU A 199 -12.70 11.46 -3.11
C GLU A 199 -12.74 9.92 -3.20
N GLU A 200 -11.80 9.33 -3.92
CA GLU A 200 -11.62 7.88 -3.97
C GLU A 200 -10.91 7.38 -2.72
N VAL A 201 -11.67 6.99 -1.70
CA VAL A 201 -11.12 6.36 -0.50
C VAL A 201 -10.72 4.91 -0.82
N LYS A 202 -9.42 4.66 -0.96
CA LYS A 202 -8.88 3.31 -1.11
C LYS A 202 -8.57 2.72 0.28
N GLU A 203 -8.91 1.45 0.50
CA GLU A 203 -8.56 0.73 1.73
C GLU A 203 -7.05 0.46 1.80
N ASN A 204 -6.26 1.47 2.16
CA ASN A 204 -4.82 1.34 2.31
C ASN A 204 -4.44 1.06 3.77
N ASP A 205 -3.92 -0.15 4.03
CA ASP A 205 -3.35 -0.56 5.32
C ASP A 205 -1.97 0.08 5.57
N GLY A 206 -1.88 1.41 5.76
CA GLY A 206 -0.62 2.05 6.17
C GLY A 206 -0.52 3.54 5.89
N ILE A 207 0.58 4.13 6.34
CA ILE A 207 0.91 5.54 6.12
C ILE A 207 1.44 5.68 4.68
N GLU A 208 0.77 6.49 3.88
CA GLU A 208 1.17 6.76 2.50
C GLU A 208 2.20 7.89 2.45
N THR A 209 3.46 7.54 2.23
CA THR A 209 4.49 8.52 1.88
C THR A 209 4.21 9.09 0.48
N LYS A 210 4.61 10.34 0.22
CA LYS A 210 4.52 10.98 -1.10
C LYS A 210 5.18 10.16 -2.22
N GLU A 211 6.30 9.50 -1.93
CA GLU A 211 6.96 8.59 -2.86
C GLU A 211 6.10 7.35 -3.18
N TYR A 212 5.36 6.87 -2.20
CA TYR A 212 4.45 5.73 -2.36
C TYR A 212 3.26 6.09 -3.26
N ARG A 213 2.67 7.29 -3.11
CA ARG A 213 1.64 7.78 -4.03
C ARG A 213 2.16 7.90 -5.47
N ARG A 214 3.33 8.51 -5.66
CA ARG A 214 3.97 8.59 -6.98
C ARG A 214 4.27 7.21 -7.57
N TYR A 215 4.61 6.24 -6.73
CA TYR A 215 4.82 4.86 -7.16
C TYR A 215 3.52 4.19 -7.58
N GLN A 216 2.42 4.37 -6.82
CA GLN A 216 1.10 3.87 -7.17
C GLN A 216 0.59 4.47 -8.48
N GLU A 217 0.68 5.79 -8.67
CA GLU A 217 0.26 6.46 -9.91
C GLU A 217 1.01 5.92 -11.14
N LYS A 218 2.31 5.65 -11.02
CA LYS A 218 3.10 5.02 -12.09
C LYS A 218 2.67 3.58 -12.36
N TRP A 219 2.17 2.89 -11.35
CA TRP A 219 1.71 1.51 -11.47
C TRP A 219 0.35 1.45 -12.16
N GLU A 220 -0.56 2.37 -11.82
CA GLU A 220 -1.87 2.55 -12.45
C GLU A 220 -1.74 2.99 -13.92
N GLN A 221 -0.84 3.92 -14.23
CA GLN A 221 -0.55 4.29 -15.63
C GLN A 221 -0.06 3.09 -16.45
N ARG A 222 0.79 2.25 -15.85
CA ARG A 222 1.24 1.03 -16.50
C ARG A 222 0.07 0.05 -16.68
N GLU A 223 -0.80 -0.10 -15.70
CA GLU A 223 -1.98 -0.96 -15.80
C GLU A 223 -2.87 -0.52 -16.95
N GLN A 224 -3.09 0.78 -17.12
CA GLN A 224 -3.79 1.36 -18.27
C GLN A 224 -3.10 1.03 -19.60
N GLU A 225 -1.78 1.21 -19.69
CA GLU A 225 -1.01 0.84 -20.89
C GLU A 225 -1.08 -0.67 -21.19
N GLU A 226 -1.06 -1.52 -20.15
CA GLU A 226 -1.17 -2.98 -20.27
C GLU A 226 -2.58 -3.42 -20.69
N GLU A 227 -3.63 -2.71 -20.25
CA GLU A 227 -5.02 -2.91 -20.69
C GLU A 227 -5.20 -2.47 -22.15
N GLU A 228 -4.66 -1.32 -22.54
CA GLU A 228 -4.72 -0.81 -23.92
C GLU A 228 -3.99 -1.73 -24.90
N LEU A 229 -2.79 -2.17 -24.52
CA LEU A 229 -1.93 -2.99 -25.38
C LEU A 229 -2.16 -4.50 -25.18
N PHE A 230 -3.01 -4.89 -24.22
CA PHE A 230 -3.28 -6.26 -23.79
C PHE A 230 -2.03 -7.13 -23.58
N THR A 231 -0.92 -6.52 -23.15
CA THR A 231 0.38 -7.19 -22.97
C THR A 231 1.11 -6.66 -21.73
N ARG A 232 1.78 -7.55 -20.99
CA ARG A 232 2.48 -7.17 -19.75
C ARG A 232 3.83 -6.51 -20.03
N ALA A 233 4.10 -5.38 -19.37
CA ALA A 233 5.36 -4.67 -19.53
C ALA A 233 6.46 -5.22 -18.59
N PRO A 234 7.66 -5.60 -19.10
CA PRO A 234 8.73 -6.13 -18.27
C PRO A 234 9.32 -5.05 -17.33
N LEU A 235 9.46 -5.38 -16.04
CA LEU A 235 10.02 -4.49 -15.02
C LEU A 235 11.56 -4.51 -15.01
N THR A 236 12.18 -3.32 -14.93
CA THR A 236 13.64 -3.20 -14.78
C THR A 236 14.12 -3.68 -13.40
N LYS A 237 15.38 -4.10 -13.28
CA LYS A 237 15.97 -4.51 -11.99
C LYS A 237 15.96 -3.39 -10.95
N MET A 238 16.15 -2.15 -11.40
CA MET A 238 16.12 -0.96 -10.54
C MET A 238 14.72 -0.68 -10.01
N GLU A 239 13.69 -0.74 -10.85
CA GLU A 239 12.29 -0.61 -10.45
C GLU A 239 11.87 -1.69 -9.45
N LYS A 240 12.28 -2.94 -9.68
CA LYS A 240 12.02 -4.04 -8.73
C LYS A 240 12.67 -3.78 -7.37
N LYS A 241 13.86 -3.15 -7.32
CA LYS A 241 14.53 -2.79 -6.06
C LYS A 241 13.78 -1.68 -5.34
N GLN A 242 13.36 -0.64 -6.05
CA GLN A 242 12.55 0.45 -5.49
C GLN A 242 11.21 -0.07 -4.95
N GLN A 243 10.50 -0.90 -5.72
CA GLN A 243 9.28 -1.56 -5.28
C GLN A 243 9.47 -2.34 -3.98
N LYS A 244 10.56 -3.10 -3.86
CA LYS A 244 10.87 -3.85 -2.64
C LYS A 244 11.16 -2.92 -1.45
N HIS A 245 11.88 -1.83 -1.68
CA HIS A 245 12.18 -0.85 -0.64
C HIS A 245 10.91 -0.20 -0.11
N LEU A 246 10.04 0.30 -1.00
CA LEU A 246 8.77 0.91 -0.67
C LEU A 246 7.82 -0.08 0.04
N LYS A 247 7.69 -1.31 -0.47
CA LYS A 247 6.87 -2.35 0.16
C LYS A 247 7.41 -2.78 1.54
N LYS A 248 8.73 -2.76 1.76
CA LYS A 248 9.35 -3.11 3.05
C LYS A 248 9.22 -1.98 4.08
N SER A 249 9.23 -0.72 3.64
CA SER A 249 9.10 0.45 4.51
C SER A 249 7.75 0.53 5.24
N ARG A 250 6.70 -0.12 4.73
CA ARG A 250 5.36 -0.17 5.35
C ARG A 250 5.32 -0.80 6.76
N ASN A 251 6.27 -1.68 7.09
CA ASN A 251 6.21 -2.47 8.32
C ASN A 251 7.20 -1.98 9.42
N GLY A 252 7.74 -0.76 9.32
CA GLY A 252 8.76 -0.29 10.26
C GLY A 252 8.75 1.22 10.53
N LEU A 253 9.41 1.60 11.63
CA LEU A 253 9.56 2.99 12.09
C LEU A 253 10.28 3.90 11.07
N LEU A 254 11.04 3.32 10.14
CA LEU A 254 11.86 4.02 9.14
C LEU A 254 11.02 4.86 8.16
N GLY A 255 9.79 4.43 7.84
CA GLY A 255 8.91 5.19 6.94
C GLY A 255 8.39 6.52 7.53
N LEU A 256 8.43 6.66 8.86
CA LEU A 256 8.00 7.88 9.55
C LEU A 256 9.07 8.99 9.50
N THR A 257 10.36 8.62 9.48
CA THR A 257 11.46 9.58 9.60
C THR A 257 11.87 10.20 8.27
N GLU A 258 11.70 9.48 7.15
CA GLU A 258 12.09 9.99 5.82
C GLU A 258 11.09 11.00 5.25
N SER A 259 9.80 10.92 5.61
CA SER A 259 8.77 11.87 5.14
C SER A 259 8.95 13.29 5.70
N PHE A 260 9.43 13.42 6.94
CA PHE A 260 9.48 14.71 7.62
C PHE A 260 10.44 15.72 6.96
N TYR A 261 11.56 15.24 6.41
CA TYR A 261 12.57 16.11 5.81
C TYR A 261 12.20 16.59 4.40
N ASP A 262 11.47 15.77 3.64
CA ASP A 262 10.97 16.16 2.32
C ASP A 262 9.80 17.15 2.41
N ASP A 263 8.96 17.05 3.44
CA ASP A 263 7.87 18.02 3.66
C ASP A 263 8.44 19.40 4.04
N LEU A 264 9.49 19.45 4.87
CA LEU A 264 10.20 20.70 5.21
C LEU A 264 10.83 21.40 3.99
N LYS A 265 11.30 20.65 2.99
CA LYS A 265 11.87 21.21 1.74
C LYS A 265 10.81 21.81 0.81
N THR A 266 9.56 21.41 0.94
CA THR A 266 8.48 21.90 0.08
C THR A 266 7.81 23.17 0.61
N LEU A 267 8.19 23.61 1.82
CA LEU A 267 7.74 24.87 2.35
C LEU A 267 8.43 26.02 1.59
N PRO A 268 7.67 27.02 1.12
CA PRO A 268 8.23 28.28 0.64
C PRO A 268 8.68 29.07 1.87
N LEU A 269 9.84 28.72 2.42
CA LEU A 269 10.50 29.57 3.40
C LEU A 269 11.17 30.69 2.61
N ASP A 270 10.73 31.92 2.84
CA ASP A 270 11.39 33.13 2.34
C ASP A 270 12.87 33.09 2.78
N ASP A 271 13.75 33.02 1.80
CA ASP A 271 15.19 32.79 1.94
C ASP A 271 15.90 34.08 2.41
N ASP A 272 15.68 34.46 3.68
CA ASP A 272 16.29 35.64 4.31
C ASP A 272 17.07 35.31 5.61
N THR A 273 17.58 34.08 5.74
CA THR A 273 18.56 33.77 6.79
C THR A 273 19.72 32.96 6.24
N SER A 274 20.78 33.69 5.88
CA SER A 274 22.20 33.27 5.87
C SER A 274 22.46 31.77 5.72
N ASN A 275 22.73 31.36 4.47
CA ASN A 275 23.34 30.07 4.12
C ASN A 275 24.62 29.80 4.94
N GLN A 276 24.49 29.10 6.06
CA GLN A 276 25.53 28.24 6.61
C GLN A 276 25.14 26.79 6.36
N THR A 277 25.18 26.39 5.09
CA THR A 277 25.21 24.97 4.75
C THR A 277 26.61 24.45 5.05
N ALA A 278 26.74 23.61 6.08
CA ALA A 278 27.93 22.78 6.28
C ALA A 278 28.11 21.85 5.07
N GLY A 279 29.05 22.20 4.20
CA GLY A 279 29.42 21.38 3.04
C GLY A 279 30.10 20.10 3.50
N PHE A 280 29.39 18.98 3.42
CA PHE A 280 30.01 17.66 3.54
C PHE A 280 30.78 17.37 2.24
N GLY A 281 32.10 17.57 2.28
CA GLY A 281 33.00 17.39 1.14
C GLY A 281 33.08 15.93 0.68
N GLY A 282 32.53 15.65 -0.49
CA GLY A 282 32.73 14.40 -1.22
C GLY A 282 33.70 14.59 -2.39
N GLY A 283 34.99 14.41 -2.16
CA GLY A 283 36.01 14.18 -3.18
C GLY A 283 36.76 12.89 -2.83
N SER A 284 36.81 11.86 -3.68
CA SER A 284 37.71 11.86 -4.83
C SER A 284 37.28 10.82 -5.87
N SER A 285 37.08 11.28 -7.11
CA SER A 285 37.15 10.42 -8.28
C SER A 285 38.62 10.14 -8.59
N VAL A 286 39.06 8.90 -8.40
CA VAL A 286 40.38 8.44 -8.81
C VAL A 286 40.43 8.42 -10.35
N GLY A 287 41.08 9.42 -10.93
CA GLY A 287 41.46 9.46 -12.34
C GLY A 287 42.52 8.39 -12.63
N LYS A 288 42.28 7.58 -13.66
CA LYS A 288 43.21 6.55 -14.15
C LYS A 288 44.48 7.23 -14.70
N LEU A 289 45.61 7.12 -14.01
CA LEU A 289 46.92 7.52 -14.55
C LEU A 289 47.36 6.52 -15.63
N LYS A 290 47.60 7.03 -16.85
CA LYS A 290 48.28 6.31 -17.94
C LYS A 290 49.76 6.07 -17.56
N LYS A 291 50.16 4.81 -17.40
CA LYS A 291 51.58 4.44 -17.24
C LYS A 291 52.32 4.64 -18.57
N ARG A 292 53.26 5.58 -18.65
CA ARG A 292 54.28 5.67 -19.71
C ARG A 292 55.42 4.70 -19.37
N LYS A 293 55.80 3.85 -20.33
CA LYS A 293 57.02 3.01 -20.25
C LYS A 293 58.26 3.90 -20.38
N VAL A 294 59.22 3.74 -19.47
CA VAL A 294 60.55 4.34 -19.57
C VAL A 294 61.50 3.23 -20.05
N TYR A 295 62.19 3.48 -21.16
CA TYR A 295 63.30 2.65 -21.63
C TYR A 295 64.57 3.08 -20.88
N HIS A 296 65.27 2.12 -20.26
CA HIS A 296 66.62 2.34 -19.75
C HIS A 296 67.61 2.25 -20.90
N MET A 297 68.34 3.34 -21.18
CA MET A 297 69.59 3.27 -21.95
C MET A 297 70.74 3.00 -20.98
N SER A 298 71.46 1.92 -21.25
CA SER A 298 72.73 1.56 -20.64
C SER A 298 73.85 2.45 -21.20
N THR A 299 74.59 3.12 -20.34
CA THR A 299 75.89 3.72 -20.70
C THR A 299 77.00 3.01 -19.94
N SER A 300 77.92 2.47 -20.73
CA SER A 300 79.18 1.84 -20.35
C SER A 300 80.09 2.76 -19.54
N LYS A 301 80.81 2.15 -18.60
CA LYS A 301 82.25 2.32 -18.43
C LYS A 301 82.88 0.94 -18.44
#